data_AF-A0A8J3MVU5-F1
#
_entry.id   AF-A0A8J3MVU5-F1
#
_cell.length_a   1.000
_cell.length_b   1.000
_cell.length_c   1.000
_cell.angle_alpha   90.00
_cell.angle_beta   90.00
_cell.angle_gamma   90.00
#
_symmetry.space_group_name_H-M   'P 1'
#
loop_
_entity.id
_entity.type
_entity.pdbx_description
1 polymer ?
#
loop_
_entity_poly.entity_id
_entity_poly.type
_entity_poly.pdbx_seq_one_letter_code
_entity_poly.pdbx_strand_id
1 'polypeptide(L)'
;MSTVQFVRDLFGDQEIFAIKEWVGPNGEMGVYCSQAMGHLYLLIFIQAQHLHYTHQYLDTERSLALRDAEIIAVFAGAQEIVA
;
A
#
# COMPACT_ATOMS: atom_id res chain seq x y z
N MET A 1 4.85 14.86 2.44
CA MET A 1 5.44 13.83 1.56
C MET A 1 4.30 12.89 1.19
N SER A 2 4.12 12.56 -0.09
CA SER A 2 3.05 11.64 -0.49
C SER A 2 3.37 10.21 -0.05
N THR A 3 2.34 9.40 0.20
CA THR A 3 2.47 7.99 0.60
C THR A 3 3.26 7.19 -0.43
N VAL A 4 3.02 7.42 -1.73
CA VAL A 4 3.84 6.88 -2.83
C VAL A 4 5.32 7.24 -2.68
N GLN A 5 5.67 8.48 -2.33
CA GLN A 5 7.09 8.85 -2.15
C GLN A 5 7.71 8.11 -0.97
N PHE A 6 6.96 7.97 0.14
CA PHE A 6 7.39 7.15 1.27
C PHE A 6 7.65 5.70 0.87
N VAL A 7 6.76 5.10 0.07
CA VAL A 7 6.91 3.73 -0.41
C VAL A 7 8.14 3.60 -1.32
N ARG A 8 8.36 4.55 -2.23
CA ARG A 8 9.55 4.59 -3.09
C ARG A 8 10.84 4.66 -2.31
N ASP A 9 10.88 5.52 -1.29
CA ASP A 9 12.04 5.69 -0.42
C ASP A 9 12.27 4.44 0.46
N LEU A 10 11.20 3.80 0.94
CA LEU A 10 11.26 2.59 1.76
C LEU A 10 11.85 1.40 1.00
N PHE A 11 11.45 1.21 -0.26
CA PHE A 11 11.91 0.09 -1.09
C PHE A 11 13.11 0.44 -1.98
N GLY A 12 13.54 1.70 -2.01
CA GLY A 12 14.64 2.15 -2.87
C GLY A 12 14.32 2.07 -4.37
N ASP A 13 13.03 2.10 -4.72
CA ASP A 13 12.55 1.95 -6.10
C ASP A 13 11.63 3.12 -6.48
N GLN A 14 12.12 3.96 -7.40
CA GLN A 14 11.41 5.15 -7.85
C GLN A 14 10.34 4.86 -8.92
N GLU A 15 10.34 3.65 -9.49
CA GLU A 15 9.33 3.21 -10.48
C GLU A 15 8.07 2.66 -9.81
N ILE A 16 8.02 2.63 -8.48
CA ILE A 16 6.81 2.25 -7.75
C ILE A 16 5.69 3.25 -8.04
N PHE A 17 4.50 2.71 -8.35
CA PHE A 17 3.26 3.47 -8.48
C PHE A 17 2.14 2.84 -7.65
N ALA A 18 1.21 3.67 -7.19
CA ALA A 18 0.02 3.21 -6.48
C ALA A 18 -0.94 2.51 -7.44
N ILE A 19 -1.41 1.33 -7.06
CA ILE A 19 -2.57 0.69 -7.70
C ILE A 19 -3.85 1.18 -7.05
N LYS A 20 -3.86 1.21 -5.71
CA LYS A 20 -5.01 1.59 -4.90
C LYS A 20 -4.57 2.01 -3.51
N GLU A 21 -5.12 3.10 -3.01
CA GLU A 21 -4.78 3.66 -1.69
C GLU A 21 -6.04 3.89 -0.86
N TRP A 22 -5.88 3.80 0.47
CA TRP A 22 -6.93 4.08 1.45
C TRP A 22 -6.38 4.95 2.56
N VAL A 23 -7.25 5.80 3.10
CA VAL A 23 -7.01 6.63 4.27
C VAL A 23 -8.02 6.29 5.35
N GLY A 24 -7.53 6.02 6.55
CA GLY A 24 -8.36 5.71 7.71
C GLY A 24 -8.02 6.61 8.90
N PRO A 25 -8.78 6.48 10.01
CA PRO A 25 -8.56 7.29 11.20
C PRO A 25 -7.17 7.07 11.85
N ASN A 26 -6.53 5.94 11.56
CA ASN A 26 -5.25 5.55 12.17
C ASN A 26 -4.04 5.70 11.24
N GLY A 27 -4.25 6.14 10.00
CA GLY A 27 -3.19 6.32 9.01
C GLY A 27 -3.61 5.91 7.60
N GLU A 28 -2.64 5.47 6.82
CA GLU A 28 -2.77 5.26 5.37
C GLU A 28 -2.39 3.83 5.02
N MET A 29 -2.96 3.29 3.96
CA MET A 29 -2.55 2.00 3.40
C MET A 29 -2.69 2.00 1.90
N GLY A 30 -1.99 1.10 1.23
CA GLY A 30 -2.10 0.98 -0.22
C GLY A 30 -1.48 -0.28 -0.77
N VAL A 31 -1.89 -0.62 -1.98
CA VAL A 31 -1.23 -1.62 -2.82
C VAL A 31 -0.47 -0.87 -3.90
N TYR A 32 0.82 -1.18 -4.01
CA TYR A 32 1.77 -0.55 -4.92
C TYR A 32 2.39 -1.61 -5.82
N CYS A 33 2.86 -1.21 -7.00
CA CYS A 33 3.50 -2.11 -7.95
C CYS A 33 4.85 -1.54 -8.37
N SER A 34 5.87 -2.40 -8.40
CA SER A 34 7.18 -2.11 -8.99
C SER A 34 7.24 -2.72 -10.39
N GLN A 35 7.41 -1.90 -11.42
CA GLN A 35 7.64 -2.40 -12.78
C GLN A 35 9.03 -3.05 -12.92
N ALA A 36 10.03 -2.52 -12.21
CA ALA A 36 11.40 -3.02 -12.25
C ALA A 36 11.53 -4.41 -11.65
N MET A 37 10.81 -4.71 -10.56
CA MET A 37 10.97 -5.95 -9.81
C MET A 37 9.86 -6.98 -10.06
N GLY A 38 8.76 -6.61 -10.73
CA GLY A 38 7.65 -7.53 -11.00
C GLY A 38 6.92 -8.00 -9.74
N HIS A 39 6.81 -7.09 -8.76
CA HIS A 39 6.21 -7.36 -7.46
C HIS A 39 5.16 -6.32 -7.08
N LEU A 40 4.22 -6.78 -6.25
CA LEU A 40 3.23 -5.93 -5.59
C LEU A 40 3.55 -5.82 -4.12
N TYR A 41 3.33 -4.65 -3.55
CA TYR A 41 3.55 -4.36 -2.15
C TYR A 41 2.25 -3.85 -1.52
N LEU A 42 1.71 -4.58 -0.57
CA LEU A 42 0.73 -4.03 0.37
C LEU A 42 1.50 -3.33 1.49
N LEU A 43 1.18 -2.07 1.75
CA LEU A 43 1.76 -1.28 2.83
C LEU A 43 0.65 -0.72 3.71
N ILE A 44 0.83 -0.82 5.02
CA ILE A 44 -0.03 -0.23 6.05
C ILE A 44 0.85 0.67 6.90
N PHE A 45 0.50 1.95 7.00
CA PHE A 45 1.20 2.93 7.80
C PHE A 45 0.30 3.44 8.94
N ILE A 46 0.73 3.18 10.18
CA ILE A 46 0.04 3.59 11.40
C ILE A 46 0.72 4.85 11.94
N GLN A 47 0.19 6.01 11.55
CA GLN A 47 0.84 7.31 11.78
C GLN A 47 1.09 7.60 13.27
N ALA A 48 0.12 7.30 14.14
CA ALA A 48 0.21 7.56 15.58
C ALA A 48 1.35 6.80 16.27
N GLN A 49 1.79 5.68 15.69
CA GLN A 49 2.84 4.83 16.24
C GLN A 49 4.15 4.92 15.45
N HIS A 50 4.16 5.69 14.34
CA HIS A 50 5.26 5.75 13.40
C HIS A 50 5.72 4.35 12.93
N LEU A 51 4.75 3.45 12.73
CA LEU A 51 4.96 2.04 12.37
C LEU A 51 4.42 1.78 10.96
N HIS A 52 5.12 0.93 10.21
CA HIS A 52 4.63 0.41 8.94
C HIS A 52 4.74 -1.11 8.90
N TYR A 53 3.81 -1.73 8.18
CA TYR A 53 3.83 -3.15 7.85
C TYR A 53 3.77 -3.31 6.34
N THR A 54 4.52 -4.28 5.84
CA THR A 54 4.60 -4.57 4.41
C THR A 54 4.35 -6.04 4.15
N HIS A 55 3.62 -6.35 3.08
CA HIS A 55 3.53 -7.69 2.53
C HIS A 55 3.80 -7.64 1.03
N GLN A 56 4.59 -8.59 0.53
CA GLN A 56 4.95 -8.68 -0.87
C GLN A 56 4.17 -9.80 -1.53
N TYR A 57 3.64 -9.52 -2.72
CA TYR A 57 2.99 -10.49 -3.58
C TYR A 57 3.70 -10.56 -4.95
N LEU A 58 3.51 -11.66 -5.66
CA LEU A 58 3.86 -11.73 -7.07
C LEU A 58 2.86 -10.92 -7.91
N ASP A 59 3.28 -10.40 -9.06
CA ASP A 59 2.38 -9.66 -9.96
C ASP A 59 1.16 -10.48 -10.41
N THR A 60 1.30 -11.80 -10.50
CA THR A 60 0.21 -12.73 -10.83
C THR A 60 -0.87 -12.81 -9.74
N GLU A 61 -0.59 -12.30 -8.55
CA GLU A 61 -1.46 -12.35 -7.37
C GLU A 61 -2.19 -11.03 -7.11
N ARG A 62 -2.25 -10.13 -8.11
CA ARG A 62 -2.89 -8.81 -7.97
C ARG A 62 -4.28 -8.83 -7.35
N SER A 63 -5.13 -9.77 -7.77
CA SER A 63 -6.48 -9.90 -7.23
C SER A 63 -6.48 -10.29 -5.75
N LEU A 64 -5.50 -11.08 -5.31
CA LEU A 64 -5.34 -11.45 -3.90
C LEU A 64 -4.85 -10.25 -3.09
N ALA A 65 -3.80 -9.56 -3.56
CA ALA A 65 -3.27 -8.38 -2.90
C ALA A 65 -4.33 -7.29 -2.68
N LEU A 66 -5.17 -7.04 -3.70
CA LEU A 66 -6.27 -6.08 -3.59
C LEU A 66 -7.35 -6.56 -2.63
N ARG A 67 -7.73 -7.84 -2.67
CA ARG A 67 -8.74 -8.40 -1.77
C ARG A 67 -8.31 -8.31 -0.30
N ASP A 68 -7.06 -8.69 -0.01
CA ASP A 68 -6.52 -8.61 1.36
C ASP A 68 -6.49 -7.16 1.85
N ALA A 69 -6.06 -6.24 0.99
CA ALA A 69 -6.07 -4.82 1.28
C ALA A 69 -7.49 -4.29 1.56
N GLU A 70 -8.48 -4.68 0.76
CA GLU A 70 -9.88 -4.28 0.96
C GLU A 70 -10.45 -4.81 2.27
N ILE A 71 -10.15 -6.08 2.63
CA ILE A 71 -10.55 -6.64 3.93
C ILE A 71 -9.94 -5.82 5.07
N ILE A 72 -8.63 -5.55 5.01
CA ILE A 72 -7.94 -4.77 6.04
C ILE A 72 -8.50 -3.34 6.12
N ALA A 73 -8.75 -2.69 4.98
CA ALA A 73 -9.32 -1.36 4.93
C ALA A 73 -10.69 -1.30 5.62
N VAL A 74 -11.56 -2.29 5.37
CA VAL A 74 -12.87 -2.40 6.05
C VAL A 74 -12.71 -2.53 7.56
N PHE A 75 -11.81 -3.40 8.03
CA PHE A 75 -11.55 -3.55 9.48
C PHE A 75 -10.94 -2.30 10.11
N ALA A 76 -10.08 -1.59 9.37
CA ALA A 76 -9.44 -0.37 9.84
C ALA A 76 -10.36 0.87 9.78
N GLY A 77 -11.56 0.75 9.19
CA GLY A 77 -12.44 1.89 8.93
C GLY A 77 -11.82 2.88 7.93
N ALA A 78 -10.97 2.38 7.02
CA ALA A 78 -10.32 3.19 5.99
C ALA A 78 -11.19 3.31 4.74
N GLN A 79 -11.13 4.47 4.10
CA GLN A 79 -11.85 4.78 2.87
C GLN A 79 -10.87 4.90 1.72
N GLU A 80 -11.28 4.43 0.55
CA GLU A 80 -10.48 4.53 -0.67
C GLU A 80 -10.22 6.00 -1.04
N ILE A 81 -8.98 6.32 -1.39
CA ILE A 81 -8.61 7.62 -1.93
C ILE A 81 -8.94 7.58 -3.43
N VAL A 82 -10.01 8.28 -3.81
CA VAL A 82 -10.37 8.45 -5.22
C VAL A 82 -9.57 9.63 -5.78
N ALA A 83 -8.64 9.34 -6.68
CA ALA A 83 -7.82 10.33 -7.38
C ALA A 83 -8.60 11.11 -8.45
#